data_AF-A0A6P1MJ92-F1
#
_entry.id   AF-A0A6P1MJ92-F1
#
_cell.length_a   1.000
_cell.length_b   1.000
_cell.length_c   1.000
_cell.angle_alpha   90.00
_cell.angle_beta   90.00
_cell.angle_gamma   90.00
#
_symmetry.space_group_name_H-M   'P 1'
#
loop_
_entity.id
_entity.type
_entity.pdbx_description
1 polymer ?
#
loop_
_entity_poly.entity_id
_entity_poly.type
_entity_poly.pdbx_seq_one_letter_code
_entity_poly.pdbx_strand_id
1 'polypeptide(L)'
;MKKVKILMGEFSGCEFEGYRYYCDYLHTGNSPDLYIIKTPEGEMTVTSDKIDISHYEAQLLDEELTRLGAKVGDTVKIIRSGGGYFKNSWDSKIPHKITRITPSGYVQFDDGMGEMFRPDVEVI
;
A
#
# COMPACT_ATOMS: atom_id res chain seq x y z
N MET A 1 5.81 -13.20 -1.94
CA MET A 1 6.72 -12.07 -2.24
C MET A 1 6.20 -11.36 -3.47
N LYS A 2 6.37 -10.04 -3.56
CA LYS A 2 5.89 -9.26 -4.70
C LYS A 2 6.85 -9.35 -5.87
N LYS A 3 6.35 -9.11 -7.08
CA LYS A 3 7.17 -9.01 -8.29
C LYS A 3 7.63 -7.56 -8.46
N VAL A 4 8.92 -7.39 -8.68
CA VAL A 4 9.56 -6.11 -8.99
C VAL A 4 9.96 -6.17 -10.46
N LYS A 5 9.35 -5.30 -11.26
CA LYS A 5 9.62 -5.20 -12.70
C LYS A 5 10.71 -4.18 -12.96
N ILE A 6 11.78 -4.59 -13.63
CA ILE A 6 12.92 -3.72 -13.94
C ILE A 6 12.66 -2.98 -15.25
N LEU A 7 12.82 -1.67 -15.24
CA LEU A 7 12.64 -0.81 -16.41
C LEU A 7 13.96 -0.42 -17.08
N MET A 8 15.04 -0.31 -16.32
CA MET A 8 16.34 0.17 -16.82
C MET A 8 17.50 -0.69 -16.32
N GLY A 9 18.51 -0.88 -17.17
CA GLY A 9 19.73 -1.63 -16.86
C GLY A 9 19.76 -3.03 -17.48
N GLU A 10 20.68 -3.86 -17.00
CA GLU A 10 20.99 -5.20 -17.52
C GLU A 10 19.78 -6.14 -17.56
N PHE A 11 18.86 -6.01 -16.60
CA PHE A 11 17.66 -6.84 -16.51
C PHE A 11 16.38 -6.12 -16.96
N SER A 12 16.48 -5.07 -17.78
CA SER A 12 15.30 -4.34 -18.27
C SER A 12 14.27 -5.28 -18.93
N GLY A 13 13.01 -5.14 -18.53
CA GLY A 13 11.89 -5.97 -18.99
C GLY A 13 11.64 -7.22 -18.15
N CYS A 14 12.55 -7.60 -17.26
CA CYS A 14 12.38 -8.76 -16.38
C CYS A 14 11.59 -8.44 -15.11
N GLU A 15 10.98 -9.48 -14.54
CA GLU A 15 10.31 -9.44 -13.24
C GLU A 15 10.96 -10.43 -12.28
N PHE A 16 11.34 -9.95 -11.10
CA PHE A 16 11.95 -10.77 -10.05
C PHE A 16 11.11 -10.72 -8.77
N GLU A 17 11.22 -11.76 -7.95
CA GLU A 17 10.68 -11.67 -6.61
C GLU A 17 11.49 -10.69 -5.78
N GLY A 18 10.81 -9.81 -5.07
CA GLY A 18 11.46 -8.81 -4.25
C GLY A 18 10.54 -8.16 -3.25
N TYR A 19 11.12 -7.23 -2.52
CA TYR A 19 10.41 -6.40 -1.56
C TYR A 19 11.11 -5.05 -1.40
N ARG A 20 10.32 -4.04 -1.02
CA ARG A 20 10.85 -2.73 -0.61
C ARG A 20 11.57 -2.88 0.73
N TYR A 21 12.87 -2.65 0.73
CA TYR A 21 13.71 -2.72 1.93
C TYR A 21 13.75 -1.38 2.66
N TYR A 22 13.80 -0.28 1.91
CA TYR A 22 13.82 1.06 2.46
C TYR A 22 12.85 1.96 1.71
N CYS A 23 12.08 2.72 2.48
CA CYS A 23 11.18 3.75 1.98
C CYS A 23 11.51 5.05 2.69
N ASP A 24 11.89 6.08 1.94
CA ASP A 24 12.21 7.37 2.52
C ASP A 24 10.94 8.22 2.71
N TYR A 25 10.12 7.85 3.69
CA TYR A 25 8.84 8.52 3.94
C TYR A 25 9.00 9.93 4.56
N LEU A 26 10.19 10.29 5.10
CA LEU A 26 10.37 11.51 5.90
C LEU A 26 11.47 12.47 5.43
N HIS A 27 12.44 12.10 4.58
CA HIS A 27 13.57 13.00 4.31
C HIS A 27 13.41 13.75 2.98
N THR A 28 13.07 15.03 3.14
CA THR A 28 13.28 16.26 2.35
C THR A 28 14.16 16.30 1.06
N GLY A 29 14.65 15.20 0.51
CA GLY A 29 15.48 15.11 -0.69
C GLY A 29 14.99 14.05 -1.69
N ASN A 30 15.27 14.25 -2.97
CA ASN A 30 14.88 13.41 -4.12
C ASN A 30 15.58 12.03 -4.15
N SER A 31 15.62 11.29 -3.04
CA SER A 31 16.27 9.98 -2.98
C SER A 31 15.30 8.87 -3.39
N PRO A 32 15.72 7.93 -4.27
CA PRO A 32 14.88 6.80 -4.64
C PRO A 32 14.78 5.77 -3.50
N ASP A 33 13.62 5.11 -3.39
CA ASP A 33 13.40 3.98 -2.49
C ASP A 33 14.30 2.79 -2.87
N LEU A 34 14.64 1.91 -1.92
CA LEU A 34 15.45 0.71 -2.16
C LEU A 34 14.64 -0.55 -2.10
N TYR A 35 14.88 -1.42 -3.07
CA TYR A 35 14.27 -2.73 -3.23
C TYR A 35 15.35 -3.80 -3.27
N ILE A 36 15.05 -4.95 -2.67
CA ILE A 36 15.86 -6.17 -2.80
C ILE A 36 15.12 -7.10 -3.74
N ILE A 37 15.81 -7.57 -4.78
CA ILE A 37 15.30 -8.54 -5.75
C ILE A 37 16.15 -9.81 -5.73
N LYS A 38 15.53 -10.95 -6.05
CA LYS A 38 16.19 -12.25 -6.18
C LYS A 38 16.39 -12.57 -7.66
N THR A 39 17.61 -12.45 -8.14
CA THR A 39 18.02 -12.83 -9.50
C THR A 39 18.61 -14.25 -9.50
N PRO A 40 18.85 -14.87 -10.68
CA PRO A 40 19.57 -16.14 -10.76
C PRO A 40 20.99 -16.10 -10.18
N GLU A 41 21.60 -14.91 -10.10
CA GLU A 41 22.97 -14.69 -9.59
C GLU A 41 23.01 -14.39 -8.08
N GLY A 42 21.85 -14.13 -7.47
CA GLY A 42 21.73 -13.85 -6.04
C GLY A 42 20.79 -12.68 -5.74
N GLU A 43 20.87 -12.17 -4.52
CA GLU A 43 20.15 -10.96 -4.12
C GLU A 43 20.85 -9.72 -4.66
N MET A 44 20.07 -8.81 -5.22
CA MET A 44 20.55 -7.54 -5.76
C MET A 44 19.68 -6.39 -5.23
N THR A 45 20.31 -5.25 -4.99
CA THR A 45 19.62 -4.00 -4.65
C THR A 45 19.31 -3.21 -5.90
N VAL A 46 18.07 -2.73 -6.02
CA VAL A 46 17.62 -1.83 -7.08
C VAL A 46 16.89 -0.63 -6.50
N THR A 47 17.04 0.52 -7.14
CA THR A 47 16.42 1.78 -6.74
C THR A 47 15.09 1.99 -7.46
N SER A 48 14.18 2.75 -6.85
CA SER A 48 12.82 2.94 -7.32
C SER A 48 12.70 3.63 -8.68
N ASP A 49 13.69 4.41 -9.09
CA ASP A 49 13.83 5.04 -10.41
C ASP A 49 14.11 4.05 -11.54
N LYS A 50 14.53 2.82 -11.22
CA LYS A 50 14.84 1.76 -12.19
C LYS A 50 13.76 0.69 -12.32
N ILE A 51 12.66 0.82 -11.58
CA ILE A 51 11.60 -0.19 -11.53
C ILE A 51 10.23 0.42 -11.81
N ASP A 52 9.27 -0.45 -12.12
CA ASP A 52 7.87 -0.08 -12.20
C ASP A 52 7.25 -0.09 -10.79
N ILE A 53 7.28 1.06 -10.12
CA ILE A 53 6.72 1.23 -8.77
C ILE A 53 5.21 0.96 -8.79
N SER A 54 4.50 1.44 -9.81
CA SER A 54 3.06 1.26 -9.92
C SER A 54 2.67 -0.21 -10.05
N HIS A 55 3.45 -1.02 -10.79
CA HIS A 55 3.27 -2.46 -10.84
C HIS A 55 3.44 -3.12 -9.47
N TYR A 56 4.44 -2.70 -8.69
CA TYR A 56 4.67 -3.23 -7.34
C TYR A 56 3.54 -2.83 -6.38
N GLU A 57 3.15 -1.56 -6.39
CA GLU A 57 2.09 -1.02 -5.54
C GLU A 57 0.71 -1.56 -5.88
N ALA A 58 0.42 -1.84 -7.15
CA ALA A 58 -0.83 -2.47 -7.58
C ALA A 58 -1.00 -3.85 -6.94
N GLN A 59 0.07 -4.65 -6.85
CA GLN A 59 0.01 -5.95 -6.18
C GLN A 59 -0.25 -5.83 -4.68
N LEU A 60 0.31 -4.79 -4.03
CA LEU A 60 0.06 -4.53 -2.61
C LEU A 60 -1.37 -4.05 -2.38
N LEU A 61 -1.89 -3.19 -3.26
CA LEU A 61 -3.27 -2.74 -3.20
C LEU A 61 -4.24 -3.90 -3.40
N ASP A 62 -3.99 -4.81 -4.33
CA ASP A 62 -4.82 -5.99 -4.56
C ASP A 62 -4.86 -6.93 -3.34
N GLU A 63 -3.72 -7.14 -2.68
CA GLU A 63 -3.66 -7.86 -1.41
C GLU A 63 -4.47 -7.17 -0.32
N GLU A 64 -4.36 -5.85 -0.21
CA GLU A 64 -5.10 -5.08 0.80
C GLU A 64 -6.60 -5.08 0.53
N LEU A 65 -7.03 -4.94 -0.73
CA LEU A 65 -8.44 -5.03 -1.12
C LEU A 65 -9.02 -6.41 -0.79
N THR A 66 -8.26 -7.47 -1.10
CA THR A 66 -8.63 -8.85 -0.77
C THR A 66 -8.74 -9.05 0.74
N ARG A 67 -7.77 -8.54 1.51
CA ARG A 67 -7.76 -8.62 2.99
C ARG A 67 -8.93 -7.86 3.60
N LEU A 68 -9.19 -6.64 3.14
CA LEU A 68 -10.23 -5.77 3.68
C LEU A 68 -11.63 -6.29 3.33
N GLY A 69 -11.80 -6.95 2.18
CA GLY A 69 -13.08 -7.46 1.72
C GLY A 69 -14.09 -6.37 1.34
N ALA A 70 -13.62 -5.14 1.10
CA ALA A 70 -14.41 -3.99 0.75
C ALA A 70 -13.69 -3.11 -0.29
N LYS A 71 -14.44 -2.27 -0.99
CA LYS A 71 -13.90 -1.36 -2.02
C LYS A 71 -14.25 0.10 -1.73
N VAL A 72 -13.57 1.01 -2.41
CA VAL A 72 -13.90 2.43 -2.40
C VAL A 72 -15.35 2.62 -2.86
N GLY A 73 -16.10 3.41 -2.09
CA GLY A 73 -17.52 3.68 -2.30
C GLY A 73 -18.45 2.85 -1.41
N ASP A 74 -18.01 1.72 -0.87
CA ASP A 74 -18.82 0.90 0.03
C ASP A 74 -19.06 1.63 1.37
N THR A 75 -20.24 1.38 1.96
CA THR A 75 -20.52 1.73 3.35
C THR A 75 -20.24 0.52 4.22
N VAL A 76 -19.44 0.71 5.27
CA VAL A 76 -18.95 -0.37 6.11
C VAL A 76 -19.10 -0.03 7.58
N LYS A 77 -19.25 -1.08 8.40
CA LYS A 77 -19.04 -1.01 9.84
C LYS A 77 -17.61 -1.37 10.17
N ILE A 78 -16.96 -0.61 11.04
CA ILE A 78 -15.62 -0.93 11.52
C ILE A 78 -15.74 -1.93 12.66
N ILE A 79 -15.16 -3.13 12.46
CA ILE A 79 -15.20 -4.23 13.43
C ILE A 79 -13.98 -4.17 14.36
N ARG A 80 -12.81 -3.86 13.80
CA ARG A 80 -11.58 -3.64 14.54
C ARG A 80 -10.87 -2.40 14.02
N SER A 81 -10.68 -1.42 14.89
CA SER A 81 -9.86 -0.25 14.60
C SER A 81 -8.38 -0.63 14.57
N GLY A 82 -7.66 -0.17 13.55
CA GLY A 82 -6.21 -0.14 13.54
C GLY A 82 -5.64 1.12 14.18
N GLY A 83 -4.33 1.34 14.03
CA GLY A 83 -3.72 2.65 14.34
C GLY A 83 -4.18 3.70 13.33
N GLY A 84 -4.33 4.97 13.71
CA GLY A 84 -4.82 5.99 12.78
C GLY A 84 -5.20 7.30 13.47
N TYR A 85 -5.88 8.16 12.74
CA TYR A 85 -6.46 9.40 13.26
C TYR A 85 -7.88 9.59 12.74
N PHE A 86 -8.67 10.35 13.50
CA PHE A 86 -9.99 10.79 13.07
C PHE A 86 -10.30 12.13 13.75
N LYS A 87 -11.21 12.90 13.15
CA LYS A 87 -11.64 14.18 13.71
C LYS A 87 -12.52 13.95 14.94
N ASN A 88 -12.50 14.88 15.91
CA ASN A 88 -13.25 14.74 17.16
C ASN A 88 -14.76 14.49 16.99
N SER A 89 -15.37 14.96 15.90
CA SER A 89 -16.79 14.77 15.61
C SER A 89 -17.11 13.46 14.90
N TRP A 90 -16.11 12.62 14.63
CA TRP A 90 -16.26 11.38 13.89
C TRP A 90 -16.35 10.20 14.86
N ASP A 91 -17.46 9.47 14.81
CA ASP A 91 -17.73 8.33 15.70
C ASP A 91 -17.50 7.02 14.96
N SER A 92 -16.43 6.30 15.29
CA SER A 92 -16.06 5.03 14.65
C SER A 92 -17.06 3.88 14.85
N LYS A 93 -18.09 4.07 15.69
CA LYS A 93 -19.10 3.03 15.99
C LYS A 93 -20.26 3.01 15.01
N ILE A 94 -20.42 4.04 14.17
CA ILE A 94 -21.48 4.09 13.17
C ILE A 94 -20.97 3.63 11.78
N PRO A 95 -21.85 3.37 10.81
CA PRO A 95 -21.44 3.08 9.44
C PRO A 95 -20.71 4.25 8.77
N HIS A 96 -19.70 3.95 7.97
CA HIS A 96 -18.88 4.93 7.26
C HIS A 96 -18.64 4.54 5.81
N LYS A 97 -18.50 5.53 4.93
CA LYS A 97 -18.18 5.31 3.52
C LYS A 97 -16.67 5.25 3.32
N ILE A 98 -16.17 4.22 2.65
CA ILE A 98 -14.76 4.16 2.25
C ILE A 98 -14.52 5.13 1.09
N THR A 99 -13.55 6.02 1.24
CA THR A 99 -13.19 7.01 0.20
C THR A 99 -11.82 6.77 -0.42
N ARG A 100 -10.92 6.07 0.27
CA ARG A 100 -9.60 5.70 -0.27
C ARG A 100 -9.06 4.45 0.40
N ILE A 101 -8.35 3.62 -0.35
CA ILE A 101 -7.56 2.49 0.15
C ILE A 101 -6.17 2.63 -0.47
N THR A 102 -5.11 2.52 0.33
CA THR A 102 -3.72 2.65 -0.14
C THR A 102 -3.00 1.30 -0.17
N PRO A 103 -1.95 1.15 -1.01
CA PRO A 103 -1.10 -0.04 -1.03
C PRO A 103 -0.44 -0.37 0.32
N SER A 104 -0.22 0.64 1.17
CA SER A 104 0.36 0.44 2.50
C SER A 104 -0.63 -0.16 3.50
N GLY A 105 -1.94 -0.10 3.21
CA GLY A 105 -3.00 -0.58 4.10
C GLY A 105 -3.73 0.52 4.86
N TYR A 106 -3.61 1.79 4.47
CA TYR A 106 -4.46 2.84 5.04
C TYR A 106 -5.81 2.86 4.32
N VAL A 107 -6.87 2.95 5.11
CA VAL A 107 -8.25 3.09 4.66
C VAL A 107 -8.78 4.42 5.17
N GLN A 108 -9.25 5.25 4.24
CA GLN A 108 -9.85 6.54 4.51
C GLN A 108 -11.37 6.44 4.46
N PHE A 109 -12.02 7.11 5.40
CA PHE A 109 -13.46 7.14 5.57
C PHE A 109 -14.02 8.57 5.47
N ASP A 110 -15.22 8.68 4.91
CA ASP A 110 -16.02 9.90 4.81
C ASP A 110 -15.22 11.14 4.37
N ASP A 111 -14.48 11.02 3.28
CA ASP A 111 -13.67 12.10 2.67
C ASP A 111 -12.58 12.65 3.62
N GLY A 112 -11.95 11.75 4.39
CA GLY A 112 -10.82 12.08 5.27
C GLY A 112 -11.23 12.54 6.65
N MET A 113 -12.45 12.22 7.10
CA MET A 113 -12.87 12.43 8.48
C MET A 113 -12.24 11.40 9.43
N GLY A 114 -11.97 10.20 8.92
CA GLY A 114 -11.22 9.15 9.61
C GLY A 114 -10.25 8.44 8.66
N GLU A 115 -9.11 8.03 9.17
CA GLU A 115 -8.13 7.21 8.44
C GLU A 115 -7.52 6.18 9.40
N MET A 116 -7.51 4.91 8.99
CA MET A 116 -7.02 3.80 9.82
C MET A 116 -6.08 2.90 9.03
N PHE A 117 -5.03 2.44 9.69
CA PHE A 117 -4.07 1.47 9.19
C PHE A 117 -4.56 0.04 9.45
N ARG A 118 -4.90 -0.66 8.37
CA ARG A 118 -5.35 -2.05 8.34
C ARG A 118 -6.51 -2.36 9.29
N PRO A 119 -7.62 -1.58 9.23
CA PRO A 119 -8.82 -1.93 9.97
C PRO A 119 -9.43 -3.23 9.42
N ASP A 120 -10.29 -3.84 10.22
CA ASP A 120 -11.20 -4.88 9.74
C ASP A 120 -12.61 -4.29 9.68
N VAL A 121 -13.30 -4.52 8.57
CA VAL A 121 -14.60 -3.91 8.28
C VAL A 121 -15.59 -4.96 7.78
N GLU A 122 -16.88 -4.63 7.87
CA GLU A 122 -17.97 -5.42 7.33
C GLU A 122 -18.83 -4.52 6.44
N VAL A 123 -19.04 -4.92 5.17
CA VAL A 123 -19.89 -4.18 4.23
C VAL A 123 -21.36 -4.30 4.65
N ILE A 124 -22.07 -3.18 4.60
CA ILE A 124 -23.50 -3.08 4.93
C ILE A 124 -24.34 -3.03 3.67
#